data_AF-A0A401YQD4-F1
#
_entry.id   AF-A0A401YQD4-F1
#
_cell.length_a   1.000
_cell.length_b   1.000
_cell.length_c   1.000
_cell.angle_alpha   90.00
_cell.angle_beta   90.00
_cell.angle_gamma   90.00
#
_symmetry.space_group_name_H-M   'P 1'
#
loop_
_entity.id
_entity.type
_entity.pdbx_description
1 polymer ?
#
loop_
_entity_poly.entity_id
_entity_poly.type
_entity_poly.pdbx_seq_one_letter_code
_entity_poly.pdbx_strand_id
1 'polypeptide(L)'
;MNTGDNPRRTVLPPRLRPGDRVRIVSPASPPTRDGVAYGVALLTSWGLRVEVAEHTFDRWGYMAGRDEDRAADLNAAFRDPGVRAVLASRGGKGAYRIVDDLDFDALRRDPKPLVGFSDITHLHLALWARCGLASLHGPFPDGSRDRCGPASATALRRALTTTTPVTLRRDPTEATAPITFGGTAVGVLVGGTSTRSAPRPEPGCPPSTEPSSSSNTGEARGWGRSIVHSPNSPAAVP
;
A
#
# COMPACT_ATOMS: atom_id res chain seq x y z
N MET A 1 1.37 17.82 31.76
CA MET A 1 1.28 18.15 30.32
C MET A 1 0.16 17.32 29.74
N ASN A 2 -0.82 17.97 29.14
CA ASN A 2 -2.07 17.37 28.69
C ASN A 2 -1.80 16.54 27.43
N THR A 3 -1.61 15.21 27.56
CA THR A 3 -1.60 14.28 26.41
C THR A 3 -3.06 14.05 26.00
N GLY A 4 -3.69 15.08 25.47
CA GLY A 4 -4.97 14.98 24.79
C GLY A 4 -4.74 14.18 23.52
N ASP A 5 -5.00 12.88 23.59
CA ASP A 5 -5.06 11.98 22.45
C ASP A 5 -6.28 12.36 21.60
N ASN A 6 -6.12 13.45 20.85
CA ASN A 6 -7.08 13.83 19.83
C ASN A 6 -6.83 12.87 18.65
N PRO A 7 -7.78 11.99 18.28
CA PRO A 7 -7.55 11.04 17.21
C PRO A 7 -7.13 11.83 15.97
N ARG A 8 -5.92 11.54 15.45
CA ARG A 8 -5.40 12.24 14.27
C ARG A 8 -6.46 12.17 13.17
N ARG A 9 -6.90 13.33 12.68
CA ARG A 9 -7.94 13.39 11.64
C ARG A 9 -7.42 12.74 10.36
N THR A 10 -7.98 11.58 10.01
CA THR A 10 -7.70 10.90 8.74
C THR A 10 -8.06 11.80 7.56
N VAL A 11 -7.08 12.08 6.71
CA VAL A 11 -7.28 12.77 5.43
C VAL A 11 -7.50 11.70 4.37
N LEU A 12 -8.71 11.65 3.83
CA LEU A 12 -9.05 10.79 2.69
C LEU A 12 -8.82 11.57 1.39
N PRO A 13 -8.00 11.08 0.46
CA PRO A 13 -7.80 11.76 -0.81
C PRO A 13 -9.05 11.69 -1.70
N PRO A 14 -9.20 12.63 -2.65
CA PRO A 14 -10.27 12.59 -3.65
C PRO A 14 -10.29 11.26 -4.42
N ARG A 15 -11.49 10.86 -4.86
CA ARG A 15 -11.66 9.67 -5.70
C ARG A 15 -11.31 9.97 -7.15
N LEU A 16 -10.68 9.00 -7.80
CA LEU A 16 -10.36 9.06 -9.22
C LEU A 16 -11.62 8.99 -10.07
N ARG A 17 -11.60 9.76 -11.15
CA ARG A 17 -12.62 9.82 -12.19
C ARG A 17 -11.98 9.54 -13.56
N PRO A 18 -12.75 9.04 -14.54
CA PRO A 18 -12.27 8.99 -15.92
C PRO A 18 -11.75 10.36 -16.37
N GLY A 19 -10.61 10.38 -17.05
CA GLY A 19 -9.88 11.57 -17.48
C GLY A 19 -8.81 12.05 -16.48
N ASP A 20 -8.85 11.59 -15.23
CA ASP A 20 -7.84 11.95 -14.24
C ASP A 20 -6.46 11.41 -14.62
N ARG A 21 -5.44 12.20 -14.31
CA ARG A 21 -4.05 11.85 -14.56
C ARG A 21 -3.47 11.11 -13.36
N VAL A 22 -2.76 10.02 -13.62
CA VAL A 22 -2.04 9.25 -12.62
C VAL A 22 -0.59 9.08 -13.03
N ARG A 23 0.32 9.08 -12.06
CA ARG A 23 1.75 8.96 -12.33
C ARG A 23 2.31 7.67 -11.73
N ILE A 24 3.03 6.90 -12.54
CA ILE A 24 3.77 5.72 -12.13
C ILE A 24 5.19 6.16 -11.77
N VAL A 25 5.67 5.73 -10.60
CA VAL A 25 7.00 6.04 -10.04
C VAL A 25 7.66 4.76 -9.53
N SER A 26 9.00 4.74 -9.42
CA SER A 26 9.73 3.58 -8.89
C SER A 26 10.56 3.94 -7.65
N PRO A 27 9.96 4.09 -6.47
CA PRO A 27 10.71 4.53 -5.28
C PRO A 27 11.53 3.43 -4.61
N ALA A 28 11.44 2.18 -5.07
CA ALA A 28 12.14 1.02 -4.50
C ALA A 28 13.00 0.32 -5.57
N SER A 29 12.73 -0.95 -5.87
CA SER A 29 13.46 -1.72 -6.88
C SER A 29 12.95 -1.46 -8.30
N PRO A 30 13.80 -1.62 -9.34
CA PRO A 30 13.41 -1.33 -10.71
C PRO A 30 12.33 -2.30 -11.19
N PRO A 31 11.29 -1.81 -11.88
CA PRO A 31 10.28 -2.66 -12.50
C PRO A 31 10.79 -3.28 -13.80
N THR A 32 10.01 -4.20 -14.37
CA THR A 32 10.17 -4.63 -15.76
C THR A 32 9.41 -3.70 -16.69
N ARG A 33 9.91 -3.50 -17.92
CA ARG A 33 9.22 -2.68 -18.92
C ARG A 33 7.85 -3.24 -19.26
N ASP A 34 7.75 -4.56 -19.45
CA ASP A 34 6.49 -5.24 -19.75
C ASP A 34 5.47 -5.11 -18.61
N GLY A 35 5.92 -5.15 -17.36
CA GLY A 35 5.05 -4.97 -16.20
C GLY A 35 4.49 -3.55 -16.13
N VAL A 36 5.32 -2.53 -16.39
CA VAL A 36 4.84 -1.14 -16.47
C VAL A 36 3.89 -0.96 -17.65
N ALA A 37 4.22 -1.52 -18.83
CA ALA A 37 3.37 -1.45 -20.01
C ALA A 37 1.98 -2.08 -19.76
N TYR A 38 1.94 -3.24 -19.08
CA TYR A 38 0.69 -3.87 -18.66
C TYR A 38 -0.11 -2.96 -17.72
N GLY A 39 0.54 -2.41 -16.70
CA GLY A 39 -0.11 -1.49 -15.75
C GLY A 39 -0.65 -0.23 -16.42
N VAL A 40 0.10 0.35 -17.36
CA VAL A 40 -0.34 1.47 -18.20
C VAL A 40 -1.60 1.10 -18.98
N ALA A 41 -1.60 -0.04 -19.68
CA ALA A 41 -2.76 -0.50 -20.44
C ALA A 41 -3.98 -0.71 -19.53
N LEU A 42 -3.80 -1.33 -18.37
CA LEU A 42 -4.88 -1.57 -17.42
C LEU A 42 -5.46 -0.28 -16.85
N LEU A 43 -4.62 0.64 -16.38
CA LEU A 43 -5.08 1.93 -15.84
C LEU A 43 -5.76 2.77 -16.92
N THR A 44 -5.24 2.73 -18.15
CA THR A 44 -5.88 3.38 -19.31
C THR A 44 -7.26 2.78 -19.59
N SER A 45 -7.42 1.47 -19.46
CA SER A 45 -8.74 0.80 -19.58
C SER A 45 -9.75 1.24 -18.52
N TRP A 46 -9.29 1.81 -17.40
CA TRP A 46 -10.17 2.41 -16.38
C TRP A 46 -10.57 3.85 -16.72
N GLY A 47 -10.11 4.37 -17.86
CA GLY A 47 -10.34 5.73 -18.33
C GLY A 47 -9.34 6.76 -17.80
N LEU A 48 -8.22 6.33 -17.22
CA LEU A 48 -7.22 7.24 -16.64
C LEU A 48 -6.16 7.65 -17.67
N ARG A 49 -5.57 8.84 -17.49
CA ARG A 49 -4.41 9.30 -18.26
C ARG A 49 -3.14 8.92 -17.49
N VAL A 50 -2.36 7.99 -18.02
CA VAL A 50 -1.20 7.43 -17.31
C VAL A 50 0.08 8.08 -17.79
N GLU A 51 0.88 8.57 -16.85
CA GLU A 51 2.24 9.05 -17.10
C GLU A 51 3.25 8.19 -16.36
N VAL A 52 4.35 7.86 -17.03
CA VAL A 52 5.50 7.17 -16.42
C VAL A 52 6.53 8.23 -16.07
N ALA A 53 6.98 8.26 -14.82
CA ALA A 53 7.95 9.25 -14.36
C ALA A 53 9.34 9.00 -14.96
N GLU A 54 10.17 10.04 -15.00
CA GLU A 54 11.42 10.10 -15.75
C GLU A 54 12.38 8.96 -15.36
N HIS A 55 12.54 8.74 -14.06
CA HIS A 55 13.50 7.79 -13.50
C HIS A 55 12.88 6.40 -13.23
N THR A 56 11.67 6.13 -13.72
CA THR A 56 10.95 4.86 -13.45
C THR A 56 11.78 3.62 -13.80
N PHE A 57 12.59 3.69 -14.86
CA PHE A 57 13.38 2.57 -15.38
C PHE A 57 14.86 2.63 -15.05
N ASP A 58 15.29 3.63 -14.28
CA ASP A 58 16.69 3.78 -13.90
C ASP A 58 17.14 2.62 -13.02
N ARG A 59 18.46 2.41 -12.98
CA ARG A 59 19.07 1.30 -12.23
C ARG A 59 20.29 1.78 -11.49
N TRP A 60 20.29 1.52 -10.19
CA TRP A 60 21.44 1.67 -9.32
C TRP A 60 21.51 0.46 -8.39
N GLY A 61 22.28 -0.55 -8.81
CA GLY A 61 22.28 -1.86 -8.16
C GLY A 61 20.89 -2.50 -8.18
N TYR A 62 20.33 -2.77 -7.00
CA TYR A 62 18.98 -3.32 -6.82
C TYR A 62 17.87 -2.26 -6.67
N MET A 63 18.21 -0.97 -6.78
CA MET A 63 17.31 0.18 -6.69
C MET A 63 17.02 0.79 -8.06
N ALA A 64 15.85 1.42 -8.18
CA ALA A 64 15.37 2.05 -9.41
C ALA A 64 15.94 3.47 -9.59
N GLY A 65 17.26 3.59 -9.68
CA GLY A 65 17.98 4.88 -9.71
C GLY A 65 18.53 5.28 -8.35
N ARG A 66 19.16 6.46 -8.29
CA ARG A 66 19.74 6.99 -7.05
C ARG A 66 18.65 7.48 -6.10
N ASP A 67 19.04 7.90 -4.91
CA ASP A 67 18.09 8.41 -3.92
C ASP A 67 17.44 9.71 -4.43
N GLU A 68 18.24 10.58 -5.05
CA GLU A 68 17.81 11.88 -5.57
C GLU A 68 16.82 11.73 -6.74
N ASP A 69 17.10 10.79 -7.66
CA ASP A 69 16.26 10.50 -8.83
C ASP A 69 14.86 10.01 -8.39
N ARG A 70 14.83 9.08 -7.44
CA ARG A 70 13.58 8.49 -6.91
C ARG A 70 12.78 9.48 -6.09
N ALA A 71 13.45 10.32 -5.30
CA ALA A 71 12.81 11.41 -4.57
C ALA A 71 12.27 12.49 -5.52
N ALA A 72 13.00 12.81 -6.60
CA ALA A 72 12.58 13.77 -7.61
C ALA A 72 11.28 13.33 -8.30
N ASP A 73 11.19 12.07 -8.74
CA ASP A 73 9.98 11.50 -9.36
C ASP A 73 8.76 11.59 -8.43
N LEU A 74 8.92 11.22 -7.15
CA LEU A 74 7.85 11.31 -6.16
C LEU A 74 7.43 12.75 -5.91
N ASN A 75 8.39 13.64 -5.68
CA ASN A 75 8.13 15.04 -5.38
C ASN A 75 7.51 15.77 -6.57
N ALA A 76 7.91 15.45 -7.80
CA ALA A 76 7.27 15.96 -9.01
C ALA A 76 5.80 15.51 -9.08
N ALA A 77 5.49 14.26 -8.73
CA ALA A 77 4.12 13.78 -8.67
C ALA A 77 3.29 14.43 -7.55
N PHE A 78 3.90 14.70 -6.39
CA PHE A 78 3.22 15.35 -5.26
C PHE A 78 2.93 16.84 -5.54
N ARG A 79 3.87 17.54 -6.16
CA ARG A 79 3.75 18.97 -6.47
C ARG A 79 2.83 19.28 -7.64
N ASP A 80 2.65 18.34 -8.57
CA ASP A 80 1.82 18.53 -9.76
C ASP A 80 0.32 18.43 -9.40
N PRO A 81 -0.45 19.54 -9.43
CA PRO A 81 -1.87 19.53 -9.12
C PRO A 81 -2.72 18.90 -10.23
N GLY A 82 -2.14 18.52 -11.36
CA GLY A 82 -2.78 17.72 -12.40
C GLY A 82 -2.79 16.23 -12.07
N VAL A 83 -1.83 15.74 -11.27
CA VAL A 83 -1.73 14.34 -10.87
C VAL A 83 -2.68 14.05 -9.71
N ARG A 84 -3.58 13.09 -9.92
CA ARG A 84 -4.63 12.69 -8.97
C ARG A 84 -4.36 11.38 -8.24
N ALA A 85 -3.36 10.61 -8.67
CA ALA A 85 -2.85 9.46 -7.90
C ALA A 85 -1.41 9.14 -8.29
N VAL A 86 -0.67 8.56 -7.34
CA VAL A 86 0.70 8.08 -7.52
C VAL A 86 0.74 6.58 -7.31
N LEU A 87 1.30 5.85 -8.26
CA LEU A 87 1.40 4.38 -8.20
C LEU A 87 2.87 3.97 -8.19
N ALA A 88 3.29 3.29 -7.13
CA ALA A 88 4.62 2.70 -7.07
C ALA A 88 4.66 1.44 -7.93
N SER A 89 5.48 1.45 -8.98
CA SER A 89 5.62 0.39 -9.99
C SER A 89 5.95 -0.97 -9.38
N ARG A 90 6.71 -0.99 -8.27
CA ARG A 90 7.14 -2.19 -7.56
C ARG A 90 7.57 -1.85 -6.13
N GLY A 91 7.44 -2.83 -5.23
CA GLY A 91 8.17 -2.83 -3.95
C GLY A 91 9.65 -3.21 -4.15
N GLY A 92 10.30 -3.72 -3.10
CA GLY A 92 11.69 -4.18 -3.17
C GLY A 92 12.54 -3.62 -2.04
N LYS A 93 13.55 -2.80 -2.36
CA LYS A 93 14.35 -2.10 -1.37
C LYS A 93 14.65 -0.68 -1.83
N GLY A 94 14.69 0.23 -0.86
CA GLY A 94 15.24 1.57 -1.01
C GLY A 94 14.23 2.69 -0.73
N ALA A 95 12.94 2.42 -0.60
CA ALA A 95 11.94 3.45 -0.35
C ALA A 95 12.14 4.12 1.03
N TYR A 96 12.65 3.37 2.01
CA TYR A 96 12.99 3.90 3.33
C TYR A 96 14.10 4.97 3.31
N ARG A 97 14.99 4.96 2.30
CA ARG A 97 16.13 5.88 2.21
C ARG A 97 15.72 7.31 1.86
N ILE A 98 14.63 7.45 1.12
CA ILE A 98 14.21 8.72 0.52
C ILE A 98 13.07 9.39 1.29
N VAL A 99 12.61 8.79 2.40
CA VAL A 99 11.44 9.28 3.16
C VAL A 99 11.63 10.71 3.64
N ASP A 100 12.83 11.06 4.08
CA ASP A 100 13.11 12.38 4.64
C ASP A 100 13.20 13.48 3.57
N ASP A 101 13.42 13.11 2.32
CA ASP A 101 13.53 14.04 1.18
C ASP A 101 12.17 14.33 0.50
N LEU A 102 11.07 13.75 1.00
CA LEU A 102 9.76 13.92 0.41
C LEU A 102 9.09 15.23 0.83
N ASP A 103 8.44 15.89 -0.13
CA ASP A 103 7.70 17.12 0.05
C ASP A 103 6.31 16.85 0.64
N PHE A 104 6.27 16.60 1.95
CA PHE A 104 5.03 16.38 2.68
C PHE A 104 4.13 17.63 2.68
N ASP A 105 4.68 18.83 2.54
CA ASP A 105 3.88 20.05 2.47
C ASP A 105 3.07 20.13 1.18
N ALA A 106 3.62 19.66 0.05
CA ALA A 106 2.85 19.51 -1.18
C ALA A 106 1.64 18.59 -0.97
N LEU A 107 1.81 17.46 -0.27
CA LEU A 107 0.72 16.53 0.01
C LEU A 107 -0.29 17.05 1.05
N ARG A 108 0.12 17.91 1.98
CA ARG A 108 -0.82 18.60 2.88
C ARG A 108 -1.69 19.60 2.12
N ARG A 109 -1.14 20.27 1.11
CA ARG A 109 -1.86 21.22 0.25
C ARG A 109 -2.79 20.54 -0.75
N ASP A 110 -2.34 19.47 -1.40
CA ASP A 110 -3.10 18.70 -2.39
C ASP A 110 -3.00 17.18 -2.11
N PRO A 111 -3.81 16.67 -1.17
CA PRO A 111 -3.76 15.26 -0.78
C PRO A 111 -4.17 14.34 -1.93
N LYS A 112 -3.31 13.38 -2.28
CA LYS A 112 -3.56 12.37 -3.34
C LYS A 112 -3.14 10.97 -2.87
N PRO A 113 -3.80 9.90 -3.35
CA PRO A 113 -3.49 8.55 -2.90
C PRO A 113 -2.14 8.09 -3.47
N LEU A 114 -1.34 7.46 -2.60
CA LEU A 114 -0.21 6.62 -2.97
C LEU A 114 -0.67 5.16 -2.96
N VAL A 115 -0.40 4.44 -4.04
CA VAL A 115 -0.63 2.99 -4.15
C VAL A 115 0.71 2.27 -4.17
N GLY A 116 0.87 1.25 -3.33
CA GLY A 116 2.03 0.36 -3.42
C GLY A 116 2.07 -0.70 -2.33
N PHE A 117 2.97 -1.66 -2.48
CA PHE A 117 3.06 -2.85 -1.63
C PHE A 117 4.50 -3.09 -1.17
N SER A 118 4.68 -3.91 -0.12
CA SER A 118 6.00 -4.31 0.40
C SER A 118 6.79 -3.12 0.94
N ASP A 119 8.00 -2.84 0.43
CA ASP A 119 8.87 -1.75 0.89
C ASP A 119 8.22 -0.36 0.87
N ILE A 120 7.18 -0.19 0.04
CA ILE A 120 6.37 1.03 0.00
C ILE A 120 5.63 1.29 1.32
N THR A 121 5.52 0.29 2.21
CA THR A 121 5.03 0.47 3.58
C THR A 121 5.75 1.61 4.31
N HIS A 122 7.06 1.82 4.10
CA HIS A 122 7.76 2.95 4.70
C HIS A 122 7.17 4.30 4.28
N LEU A 123 6.81 4.44 3.01
CA LEU A 123 6.15 5.64 2.49
C LEU A 123 4.74 5.78 3.06
N HIS A 124 3.96 4.69 3.09
CA HIS A 124 2.61 4.69 3.66
C HIS A 124 2.60 5.15 5.12
N LEU A 125 3.52 4.62 5.93
CA LEU A 125 3.67 5.02 7.33
C LEU A 125 4.12 6.47 7.47
N ALA A 126 5.03 6.95 6.62
CA ALA A 126 5.46 8.34 6.62
C ALA A 126 4.33 9.32 6.25
N LEU A 127 3.53 8.98 5.22
CA LEU A 127 2.35 9.75 4.83
C LEU A 127 1.31 9.84 5.95
N TRP A 128 1.05 8.71 6.61
CA TRP A 128 0.18 8.68 7.78
C TRP A 128 0.75 9.51 8.94
N ALA A 129 2.03 9.33 9.25
CA ALA A 129 2.67 9.96 10.38
C ALA A 129 2.79 11.48 10.24
N ARG A 130 3.09 11.98 9.03
CA ARG A 130 3.37 13.39 8.76
C ARG A 130 2.16 14.17 8.23
N CYS A 131 1.23 13.51 7.55
CA CYS A 131 0.09 14.18 6.90
C CYS A 131 -1.28 13.68 7.39
N GLY A 132 -1.35 12.58 8.14
CA GLY A 132 -2.63 11.90 8.43
C GLY A 132 -3.30 11.35 7.18
N LEU A 133 -2.55 11.21 6.08
CA LEU A 133 -3.07 10.87 4.76
C LEU A 133 -3.27 9.35 4.64
N ALA A 134 -4.50 8.95 4.34
CA ALA A 134 -4.79 7.57 4.00
C ALA A 134 -4.23 7.22 2.62
N SER A 135 -3.50 6.12 2.55
CA SER A 135 -2.94 5.55 1.33
C SER A 135 -3.43 4.12 1.12
N LEU A 136 -3.12 3.53 -0.04
CA LEU A 136 -3.57 2.19 -0.39
C LEU A 136 -2.38 1.22 -0.43
N HIS A 137 -2.36 0.28 0.51
CA HIS A 137 -1.44 -0.85 0.47
C HIS A 137 -1.98 -1.91 -0.48
N GLY A 138 -1.37 -2.01 -1.66
CA GLY A 138 -1.85 -2.89 -2.72
C GLY A 138 -0.81 -3.03 -3.84
N PRO A 139 -0.75 -4.18 -4.51
CA PRO A 139 0.23 -4.43 -5.55
C PRO A 139 -0.06 -3.55 -6.78
N PHE A 140 1.00 -3.12 -7.45
CA PHE A 140 0.88 -2.55 -8.78
C PHE A 140 0.50 -3.66 -9.77
N PRO A 141 -0.45 -3.41 -10.69
CA PRO A 141 -0.79 -4.38 -11.71
C PRO A 141 0.35 -4.50 -12.73
N ASP A 142 1.30 -5.40 -12.47
CA ASP A 142 2.45 -5.69 -13.33
C ASP A 142 2.21 -6.89 -14.28
N GLY A 143 0.99 -7.41 -14.33
CA GLY A 143 0.62 -8.60 -15.11
C GLY A 143 0.99 -9.93 -14.44
N SER A 144 1.68 -9.92 -13.30
CA SER A 144 1.93 -11.13 -12.51
C SER A 144 0.66 -11.55 -11.80
N ARG A 145 0.06 -12.68 -12.22
CA ARG A 145 -1.12 -13.24 -11.56
C ARG A 145 -0.88 -13.57 -10.09
N ASP A 146 0.35 -13.99 -9.76
CA ASP A 146 0.75 -14.34 -8.40
C ASP A 146 0.83 -13.11 -7.46
N ARG A 147 1.02 -11.91 -8.02
CA ARG A 147 1.10 -10.66 -7.24
C ARG A 147 -0.16 -9.83 -7.32
N CYS A 148 -0.74 -9.70 -8.51
CA CYS A 148 -1.93 -8.89 -8.77
C CYS A 148 -2.86 -9.62 -9.76
N GLY A 149 -3.68 -10.52 -9.24
CA GLY A 149 -4.76 -11.15 -10.01
C GLY A 149 -5.91 -10.16 -10.34
N PRO A 150 -6.87 -10.58 -11.20
CA PRO A 150 -8.03 -9.76 -11.59
C PRO A 150 -8.87 -9.26 -10.40
N ALA A 151 -8.98 -10.07 -9.34
CA ALA A 151 -9.69 -9.69 -8.12
C ALA A 151 -9.00 -8.51 -7.41
N SER A 152 -7.67 -8.57 -7.26
CA SER A 152 -6.87 -7.49 -6.66
C SER A 152 -6.95 -6.21 -7.48
N ALA A 153 -6.86 -6.31 -8.81
CA ALA A 153 -7.03 -5.17 -9.71
C ALA A 153 -8.43 -4.53 -9.58
N THR A 154 -9.48 -5.36 -9.47
CA THR A 154 -10.86 -4.89 -9.28
C THR A 154 -11.04 -4.20 -7.92
N ALA A 155 -10.46 -4.77 -6.86
CA ALA A 155 -10.50 -4.17 -5.53
C ALA A 155 -9.77 -2.83 -5.48
N LEU A 156 -8.58 -2.76 -6.10
CA LEU A 156 -7.80 -1.52 -6.23
C LEU A 156 -8.59 -0.44 -6.99
N ARG A 157 -9.18 -0.79 -8.13
CA ARG A 157 -10.02 0.13 -8.91
C ARG A 157 -11.15 0.68 -8.05
N ARG A 158 -11.89 -0.19 -7.34
CA ARG A 158 -13.00 0.22 -6.46
C ARG A 158 -12.52 1.16 -5.35
N ALA A 159 -11.42 0.83 -4.68
CA ALA A 159 -10.86 1.66 -3.62
C ALA A 159 -10.47 3.07 -4.12
N LEU A 160 -10.00 3.18 -5.36
CA LEU A 160 -9.61 4.45 -5.97
C LEU A 160 -10.80 5.27 -6.49
N THR A 161 -11.86 4.63 -6.98
CA THR A 161 -12.94 5.32 -7.70
C THR A 161 -14.25 5.45 -6.94
N THR A 162 -14.46 4.70 -5.85
CA THR A 162 -15.75 4.68 -5.14
C THR A 162 -15.62 5.05 -3.66
N THR A 163 -16.72 5.54 -3.09
CA THR A 163 -16.88 5.75 -1.64
C THR A 163 -17.61 4.59 -0.97
N THR A 164 -18.08 3.62 -1.74
CA THR A 164 -18.74 2.42 -1.23
C THR A 164 -17.76 1.61 -0.38
N PRO A 165 -18.14 1.18 0.83
CA PRO A 165 -17.30 0.31 1.64
C PRO A 165 -16.84 -0.92 0.86
N VAL A 166 -15.53 -1.18 0.90
CA VAL A 166 -14.94 -2.40 0.32
C VAL A 166 -14.87 -3.45 1.41
N THR A 167 -15.66 -4.51 1.26
CA THR A 167 -15.62 -5.67 2.18
C THR A 167 -14.60 -6.68 1.67
N LEU A 168 -13.51 -6.85 2.42
CA LEU A 168 -12.58 -7.95 2.21
C LEU A 168 -13.07 -9.17 2.99
N ARG A 169 -13.15 -10.31 2.33
CA ARG A 169 -13.53 -11.59 2.95
C ARG A 169 -12.28 -12.45 3.11
N ARG A 170 -12.23 -13.21 4.20
CA ARG A 170 -11.21 -14.23 4.42
C ARG A 170 -11.26 -15.23 3.26
N ASP A 171 -10.12 -15.49 2.64
CA ASP A 171 -9.97 -16.61 1.72
C ASP A 171 -9.67 -17.88 2.54
N PRO A 172 -10.53 -18.93 2.49
CA PRO A 172 -10.30 -20.16 3.24
C PRO A 172 -9.09 -20.97 2.77
N THR A 173 -8.53 -20.67 1.59
CA THR A 173 -7.37 -21.37 1.02
C THR A 173 -6.03 -20.82 1.51
N GLU A 174 -6.03 -19.64 2.13
CA GLU A 174 -4.82 -19.01 2.66
C GLU A 174 -4.30 -19.71 3.92
N ALA A 175 -2.99 -19.83 4.07
CA ALA A 175 -2.36 -20.53 5.19
C ALA A 175 -2.73 -19.94 6.57
N THR A 176 -3.05 -18.65 6.62
CA THR A 176 -3.48 -17.96 7.85
C THR A 176 -4.97 -18.09 8.14
N ALA A 177 -5.77 -18.63 7.22
CA ALA A 177 -7.21 -18.75 7.38
C ALA A 177 -7.65 -19.50 8.66
N PRO A 178 -6.96 -20.56 9.12
CA PRO A 178 -7.34 -21.28 10.34
C PRO A 178 -7.15 -20.48 11.64
N ILE A 179 -6.35 -19.41 11.63
CA ILE A 179 -6.05 -18.62 12.83
C ILE A 179 -7.23 -17.66 13.07
N THR A 180 -8.10 -18.01 14.01
CA THR A 180 -9.26 -17.18 14.36
C THR A 180 -9.36 -16.94 15.86
N PHE A 181 -9.79 -15.74 16.21
CA PHE A 181 -10.19 -15.36 17.56
C PHE A 181 -11.59 -14.77 17.47
N GLY A 182 -12.47 -15.11 18.42
CA GLY A 182 -13.82 -14.56 18.46
C GLY A 182 -13.81 -13.07 18.81
N GLY A 183 -14.82 -12.34 18.35
CA GLY A 183 -15.05 -10.94 18.68
C GLY A 183 -15.26 -10.03 17.47
N THR A 184 -15.47 -8.74 17.75
CA THR A 184 -15.55 -7.68 16.74
C THR A 184 -14.64 -6.53 17.17
N ALA A 185 -13.80 -6.07 16.24
CA ALA A 185 -12.91 -4.94 16.45
C ALA A 185 -13.20 -3.85 15.40
N VAL A 186 -13.07 -2.59 15.82
CA VAL A 186 -13.23 -1.41 14.95
C VAL A 186 -12.08 -0.46 15.26
N GLY A 187 -11.37 -0.04 14.21
CA GLY A 187 -10.24 0.88 14.35
C GLY A 187 -9.71 1.33 13.01
N VAL A 188 -8.70 2.20 13.04
CA VAL A 188 -7.96 2.62 11.85
C VAL A 188 -7.09 1.46 11.39
N LEU A 189 -7.21 1.08 10.11
CA LEU A 189 -6.33 0.08 9.53
C LEU A 189 -4.95 0.71 9.29
N VAL A 190 -3.96 0.27 10.07
CA VAL A 190 -2.56 0.65 9.91
C VAL A 190 -1.74 -0.63 9.83
N GLY A 191 -0.78 -0.68 8.90
CA GLY A 191 0.07 -1.84 8.74
C GLY A 191 0.71 -1.88 7.36
N GLY A 192 1.05 -3.10 6.94
CA GLY A 192 1.74 -3.35 5.69
C GLY A 192 2.59 -4.61 5.82
N THR A 193 3.73 -4.64 5.14
CA THR A 193 4.63 -5.79 5.24
C THR A 193 5.52 -5.65 6.48
N SER A 194 5.31 -6.51 7.48
CA SER A 194 6.28 -6.72 8.56
C SER A 194 7.54 -7.36 7.94
N THR A 195 8.71 -6.83 8.26
CA THR A 195 9.99 -7.16 7.60
C THR A 195 10.25 -8.67 7.48
N ARG A 196 10.33 -9.19 6.24
CA ARG A 196 11.02 -10.46 5.94
C ARG A 196 12.50 -10.18 5.70
N SER A 197 13.22 -9.91 6.77
CA SER A 197 14.68 -9.83 6.79
C SER A 197 15.23 -10.94 7.66
N ALA A 198 15.09 -12.18 7.20
CA ALA A 198 15.99 -13.25 7.59
C ALA A 198 16.63 -13.77 6.28
N PRO A 199 17.97 -13.71 6.13
CA PRO A 199 18.63 -14.51 5.11
C PRO A 199 18.21 -15.97 5.34
N ARG A 200 17.98 -16.73 4.27
CA ARG A 200 17.82 -18.19 4.41
C ARG A 200 19.06 -18.70 5.16
N PRO A 201 18.91 -19.48 6.25
CA PRO A 201 20.07 -20.15 6.81
C PRO A 201 20.68 -21.03 5.71
N GLU A 202 21.98 -20.88 5.50
CA GLU A 202 22.79 -21.81 4.71
C GLU A 202 22.49 -23.25 5.18
N PRO A 203 22.36 -24.22 4.27
CA PRO A 203 22.11 -25.60 4.65
C PRO A 203 23.28 -26.11 5.51
N GLY A 204 23.04 -26.30 6.82
CA GLY A 204 24.03 -26.81 7.77
C GLY A 204 24.08 -26.12 9.14
N CYS A 205 23.34 -25.03 9.37
CA CYS A 205 23.32 -24.38 10.69
C CYS A 205 22.31 -25.08 11.63
N PRO A 206 22.71 -25.52 12.85
CA PRO A 206 21.78 -26.10 13.81
C PRO A 206 20.74 -25.05 14.26
N PRO A 207 19.51 -25.46 14.61
CA PRO A 207 18.48 -24.53 15.04
C PRO A 207 18.91 -23.84 16.34
N SER A 208 19.18 -22.54 16.27
CA SER A 208 19.31 -21.69 17.45
C SER A 208 17.93 -21.55 18.08
N THR A 209 17.75 -22.16 19.25
CA THR A 209 16.60 -21.94 20.12
C THR A 209 16.69 -20.55 20.73
N GLU A 210 16.06 -19.57 20.10
CA GLU A 210 15.63 -18.35 20.78
C GLU A 210 14.12 -18.14 20.55
N PRO A 211 13.40 -17.62 21.56
CA PRO A 211 11.96 -17.64 21.59
C PRO A 211 11.37 -16.76 20.49
N SER A 212 10.37 -17.30 19.80
CA SER A 212 9.49 -16.53 18.92
C SER A 212 8.95 -15.32 19.68
N SER A 213 9.41 -14.12 19.33
CA SER A 213 8.82 -12.89 19.84
C SER A 213 7.38 -12.85 19.37
N SER A 214 6.49 -12.99 20.33
CA SER A 214 5.04 -12.89 20.23
C SER A 214 4.62 -11.70 19.38
N SER A 215 3.67 -11.95 18.49
CA SER A 215 2.82 -10.94 17.87
C SER A 215 2.25 -10.05 18.97
N ASN A 216 2.51 -8.75 18.88
CA ASN A 216 2.14 -7.79 19.90
C ASN A 216 0.62 -7.75 20.09
N THR A 217 0.19 -8.15 21.29
CA THR A 217 -1.08 -7.78 21.91
C THR A 217 -1.04 -6.29 22.23
N GLY A 218 -2.02 -5.52 21.77
CA GLY A 218 -2.14 -4.10 22.10
C GLY A 218 -3.52 -3.57 21.76
N GLU A 219 -4.30 -3.29 22.80
CA GLU A 219 -5.64 -2.71 22.75
C GLU A 219 -5.71 -1.47 21.84
N ALA A 220 -6.66 -1.45 20.91
CA ALA A 220 -7.10 -0.21 20.26
C ALA A 220 -8.52 0.12 20.75
N ARG A 221 -8.59 1.02 21.74
CA ARG A 221 -9.83 1.67 22.16
C ARG A 221 -10.19 2.75 21.13
N GLY A 222 -11.43 2.71 20.64
CA GLY A 222 -12.19 3.92 20.26
C GLY A 222 -12.24 4.32 18.78
N TRP A 223 -13.40 4.02 18.17
CA TRP A 223 -14.17 4.76 17.14
C TRP A 223 -13.47 5.24 15.84
N GLY A 224 -13.99 4.99 14.62
CA GLY A 224 -15.37 4.64 14.29
C GLY A 224 -15.66 4.15 12.87
N ARG A 225 -16.84 3.52 12.82
CA ARG A 225 -17.71 3.11 11.70
C ARG A 225 -17.31 1.88 10.86
N SER A 226 -17.75 0.75 11.43
CA SER A 226 -18.31 -0.45 10.81
C SER A 226 -17.40 -1.34 9.95
N ILE A 227 -16.77 -2.29 10.64
CA ILE A 227 -16.63 -3.65 10.13
C ILE A 227 -17.74 -4.46 10.81
N VAL A 228 -18.81 -4.77 10.08
CA VAL A 228 -19.85 -5.69 10.56
C VAL A 228 -19.39 -7.10 10.20
N HIS A 229 -19.00 -7.87 11.21
CA HIS A 229 -18.81 -9.32 11.07
C HIS A 229 -20.17 -9.97 11.31
N SER A 230 -20.77 -10.54 10.27
CA SER A 230 -21.98 -11.38 10.43
C SER A 230 -21.52 -12.82 10.62
N PRO A 231 -21.82 -13.48 11.76
CA PRO A 231 -21.58 -14.91 11.90
C PRO A 231 -22.52 -15.66 10.95
N ASN A 232 -21.99 -16.66 10.25
CA ASN A 232 -22.78 -17.59 9.45
C ASN A 232 -23.84 -18.27 10.34
N SER A 233 -25.11 -18.13 9.99
CA SER A 233 -26.15 -19.06 10.45
C SER A 233 -25.89 -20.44 9.82
N PRO A 234 -25.95 -21.55 10.58
CA PRO A 234 -25.88 -22.87 9.99
C PRO A 234 -27.14 -23.14 9.15
N ALA A 235 -26.93 -23.56 7.91
CA ALA A 235 -27.98 -24.05 7.04
C ALA A 235 -28.62 -25.29 7.67
N ALA A 236 -29.93 -25.27 7.84
CA ALA A 236 -30.73 -26.47 8.06
C ALA A 236 -30.65 -27.34 6.79
N VAL A 237 -30.21 -28.58 6.95
CA VAL A 237 -30.30 -29.65 5.96
C VAL A 237 -31.69 -30.30 6.11
N PRO A 238 -32.37 -30.70 5.02
CA PRO A 238 -33.78 -31.12 5.02
C PRO A 238 -34.10 -32.33 5.91
#